data_AF-A0A4V3FQS4-F1
#
_entry.id   AF-A0A4V3FQS4-F1
#
_cell.length_a   1.000
_cell.length_b   1.000
_cell.length_c   1.000
_cell.angle_alpha   90.00
_cell.angle_beta   90.00
_cell.angle_gamma   90.00
#
_symmetry.space_group_name_H-M   'P 1'
#
loop_
_entity.id
_entity.type
_entity.pdbx_description
1 polymer ?
#
loop_
_entity_poly.entity_id
_entity_poly.type
_entity_poly.pdbx_seq_one_letter_code
_entity_poly.pdbx_strand_id
1 'polypeptide(L)'
;MDAREGSRRADRREAAAPCPACGELLGRGYPSCAACAEAVDRPLRADWDSLSSRDPEVVADAAPGEHPWTCVDWALRQLRCEGCGGELAAGAAGCVGCAAADSARWETPAPNPHEHALRTASAVLRAPTWRREAVVSTWRLVLPFVLTGAPVSPDDLRTVRTFVLAGRYDELAALETLPLVVPLLPWRRTH
;
A
#
# COMPACT_ATOMS: atom_id res chain seq x y z
N MET A 1 -10.96 21.29 -9.39
CA MET A 1 -11.30 20.05 -8.68
C MET A 1 -11.26 18.94 -9.72
N ASP A 2 -10.15 18.22 -9.79
CA ASP A 2 -9.84 17.32 -10.90
C ASP A 2 -10.70 16.05 -10.78
N ALA A 3 -11.51 15.75 -11.81
CA ALA A 3 -12.56 14.74 -11.76
C ALA A 3 -12.06 13.33 -11.38
N ARG A 4 -10.77 13.05 -11.61
CA ARG A 4 -10.08 11.79 -11.26
C ARG A 4 -9.93 11.61 -9.74
N GLU A 5 -9.69 12.67 -8.99
CA GLU A 5 -9.57 12.59 -7.53
C GLU A 5 -10.93 12.33 -6.84
N GLY A 6 -12.02 12.74 -7.48
CA GLY A 6 -13.40 12.45 -7.03
C GLY A 6 -13.77 10.97 -7.15
N SER A 7 -13.37 10.31 -8.24
CA SER A 7 -13.69 8.89 -8.48
C SER A 7 -12.98 7.96 -7.48
N ARG A 8 -11.71 8.25 -7.14
CA ARG A 8 -10.94 7.47 -6.14
C ARG A 8 -11.44 7.59 -4.71
N ARG A 9 -12.24 8.61 -4.39
CA ARG A 9 -12.88 8.78 -3.07
C ARG A 9 -14.23 8.10 -2.99
N ALA A 10 -15.00 8.08 -4.08
CA ALA A 10 -16.37 7.58 -4.11
C ALA A 10 -16.51 6.05 -3.90
N ASP A 11 -15.46 5.28 -4.20
CA ASP A 11 -15.47 3.80 -4.10
C ASP A 11 -14.83 3.28 -2.78
N ARG A 12 -14.62 4.16 -1.80
CA ARG A 12 -14.00 3.77 -0.52
C ARG A 12 -15.04 3.23 0.44
N ARG A 13 -14.64 2.17 1.14
CA ARG A 13 -15.44 1.64 2.25
C ARG A 13 -15.35 2.60 3.43
N GLU A 14 -16.46 2.83 4.10
CA GLU A 14 -16.53 3.68 5.29
C GLU A 14 -15.73 3.09 6.47
N ALA A 15 -15.64 1.75 6.55
CA ALA A 15 -14.96 1.05 7.62
C ALA A 15 -14.14 -0.15 7.13
N ALA A 16 -13.12 -0.52 7.90
CA ALA A 16 -12.31 -1.71 7.64
C ALA A 16 -13.19 -2.95 7.86
N ALA A 17 -13.24 -3.83 6.86
CA ALA A 17 -14.10 -4.99 6.84
C ALA A 17 -13.27 -6.27 6.79
N PRO A 18 -13.80 -7.41 7.27
CA PRO A 18 -13.14 -8.69 7.09
C PRO A 18 -13.05 -9.04 5.59
N CYS A 19 -11.94 -9.63 5.21
CA CYS A 19 -11.68 -10.18 3.89
C CYS A 19 -12.42 -11.51 3.76
N PRO A 20 -13.25 -11.71 2.71
CA PRO A 20 -13.99 -12.95 2.54
C PRO A 20 -13.09 -14.15 2.22
N ALA A 21 -11.85 -13.93 1.77
CA ALA A 21 -10.93 -14.99 1.38
C ALA A 21 -10.01 -15.46 2.51
N CYS A 22 -9.44 -14.55 3.30
CA CYS A 22 -8.49 -14.90 4.36
C CYS A 22 -8.99 -14.65 5.79
N GLY A 23 -10.18 -14.08 5.98
CA GLY A 23 -10.77 -13.81 7.29
C GLY A 23 -10.14 -12.63 8.07
N GLU A 24 -8.96 -12.18 7.66
CA GLU A 24 -8.28 -10.97 8.15
C GLU A 24 -8.97 -9.69 7.70
N LEU A 25 -8.62 -8.53 8.25
CA LEU A 25 -9.09 -7.25 7.70
C LEU A 25 -8.62 -7.08 6.23
N LEU A 26 -9.52 -6.62 5.36
CA LEU A 26 -9.27 -6.41 3.94
C LEU A 26 -8.04 -5.50 3.75
N GLY A 27 -7.09 -5.94 2.92
CA GLY A 27 -5.78 -5.31 2.77
C GLY A 27 -4.66 -5.89 3.64
N ARG A 28 -4.94 -6.49 4.82
CA ARG A 28 -3.89 -7.02 5.72
C ARG A 28 -3.09 -8.18 5.10
N GLY A 29 -3.76 -9.03 4.33
CA GLY A 29 -3.15 -10.14 3.59
C GLY A 29 -2.42 -9.74 2.31
N TYR A 30 -2.25 -8.45 2.03
CA TYR A 30 -1.56 -7.97 0.83
C TYR A 30 -0.07 -8.33 0.85
N PRO A 31 0.54 -8.74 -0.29
CA PRO A 31 -0.08 -9.03 -1.59
C PRO A 31 -0.55 -10.49 -1.74
N SER A 32 -0.29 -11.37 -0.78
CA SER A 32 -0.48 -12.82 -0.91
C SER A 32 -1.94 -13.29 -1.01
N CYS A 33 -2.88 -12.57 -0.40
CA CYS A 33 -4.31 -12.88 -0.51
C CYS A 33 -4.92 -12.13 -1.70
N ALA A 34 -5.48 -12.87 -2.67
CA ALA A 34 -6.04 -12.30 -3.90
C ALA A 34 -7.13 -11.24 -3.65
N ALA A 35 -8.03 -11.44 -2.69
CA ALA A 35 -9.06 -10.45 -2.35
C ALA A 35 -8.48 -9.19 -1.68
N CYS A 36 -7.41 -9.34 -0.87
CA CYS A 36 -6.68 -8.19 -0.32
C CYS A 36 -5.90 -7.46 -1.43
N ALA A 37 -5.25 -8.18 -2.34
CA ALA A 37 -4.59 -7.64 -3.52
C ALA A 37 -5.54 -6.82 -4.36
N GLU A 38 -6.68 -7.40 -4.73
CA GLU A 38 -7.72 -6.74 -5.50
C GLU A 38 -8.18 -5.43 -4.85
N ALA A 39 -8.38 -5.40 -3.54
CA ALA A 39 -8.81 -4.20 -2.83
C ALA A 39 -7.75 -3.07 -2.84
N VAL A 40 -6.46 -3.42 -2.70
CA VAL A 40 -5.35 -2.46 -2.69
C VAL A 40 -5.03 -1.97 -4.10
N ASP A 41 -5.14 -2.86 -5.08
CA ASP A 41 -4.72 -2.64 -6.46
C ASP A 41 -5.80 -1.96 -7.32
N ARG A 42 -7.09 -2.04 -6.93
CA ARG A 42 -8.20 -1.41 -7.62
C ARG A 42 -7.97 0.07 -7.98
N PRO A 43 -7.59 0.97 -7.06
CA PRO A 43 -7.38 2.38 -7.42
C PRO A 43 -6.25 2.56 -8.45
N LEU A 44 -5.19 1.77 -8.37
CA LEU A 44 -4.07 1.85 -9.32
C LEU A 44 -4.49 1.36 -10.71
N ARG A 45 -5.18 0.22 -10.76
CA ARG A 45 -5.70 -0.34 -12.02
C ARG A 45 -6.77 0.54 -12.65
N ALA A 46 -7.64 1.18 -11.85
CA ALA A 46 -8.67 2.08 -12.38
C ALA A 46 -8.04 3.29 -13.10
N ASP A 47 -7.01 3.90 -12.51
CA ASP A 47 -6.27 4.98 -13.17
C ASP A 47 -5.53 4.48 -14.41
N TRP A 48 -4.91 3.29 -14.33
CA TRP A 48 -4.24 2.65 -15.46
C TRP A 48 -5.18 2.38 -16.64
N ASP A 49 -6.36 1.82 -16.37
CA ASP A 49 -7.37 1.51 -17.39
C ASP A 49 -7.98 2.76 -18.03
N SER A 50 -7.80 3.93 -17.42
CA SER A 50 -8.22 5.22 -17.99
C SER A 50 -7.22 5.82 -18.98
N LEU A 51 -6.00 5.26 -19.07
CA LEU A 51 -4.99 5.74 -20.01
C LEU A 51 -5.33 5.34 -21.45
N SER A 52 -5.08 6.25 -22.39
CA SER A 52 -5.22 5.98 -23.84
C SER A 52 -4.16 5.01 -24.36
N SER A 53 -2.95 5.05 -23.79
CA SER A 53 -1.86 4.10 -24.02
C SER A 53 -1.48 3.45 -22.69
N ARG A 54 -1.35 2.13 -22.69
CA ARG A 54 -1.04 1.30 -21.50
C ARG A 54 0.23 0.51 -21.72
N ASP A 55 1.23 1.14 -22.33
CA ASP A 55 2.57 0.58 -22.44
C ASP A 55 3.32 0.80 -21.12
N PRO A 56 3.68 -0.26 -20.37
CA PRO A 56 4.33 -0.11 -19.08
C PRO A 56 5.75 0.46 -19.17
N GLU A 57 6.47 0.27 -20.27
CA GLU A 57 7.81 0.85 -20.43
C GLU A 57 7.69 2.37 -20.60
N VAL A 58 6.80 2.80 -21.51
CA VAL A 58 6.56 4.23 -21.75
C VAL A 58 6.07 4.96 -20.49
N VAL A 59 5.14 4.37 -19.73
CA VAL A 59 4.60 5.00 -18.52
C VAL A 59 5.63 5.03 -17.38
N ALA A 60 6.49 4.01 -17.26
CA ALA A 60 7.52 3.95 -16.23
C ALA A 60 8.68 4.95 -16.48
N ASP A 61 9.02 5.19 -17.76
CA ASP A 61 10.10 6.09 -18.17
C ASP A 61 9.65 7.55 -18.43
N ALA A 62 8.35 7.82 -18.34
CA ALA A 62 7.78 9.15 -18.50
C ALA A 62 8.34 10.17 -17.48
N ALA A 63 8.36 11.45 -17.85
CA ALA A 63 8.86 12.47 -16.94
C ALA A 63 7.97 12.58 -15.67
N PRO A 64 8.54 12.97 -14.52
CA PRO A 64 7.76 13.08 -13.28
C PRO A 64 6.54 13.99 -13.43
N GLY A 65 5.36 13.46 -13.07
CA GLY A 65 4.09 14.18 -13.15
C GLY A 65 3.35 14.09 -14.49
N GLU A 66 3.92 13.48 -15.54
CA GLU A 66 3.19 13.20 -16.78
C GLU A 66 2.06 12.19 -16.57
N HIS A 67 2.28 11.22 -15.68
CA HIS A 67 1.29 10.26 -15.24
C HIS A 67 1.07 10.35 -13.73
N PRO A 68 -0.14 10.05 -13.23
CA PRO A 68 -0.35 9.95 -11.79
C PRO A 68 0.49 8.79 -11.23
N TRP A 69 0.91 8.92 -9.97
CA TRP A 69 1.77 7.93 -9.31
C TRP A 69 1.18 6.51 -9.36
N THR A 70 -0.16 6.39 -9.37
CA THR A 70 -0.89 5.13 -9.47
C THR A 70 -0.58 4.38 -10.76
N CYS A 71 -0.52 5.10 -11.88
CA CYS A 71 -0.14 4.53 -13.18
C CYS A 71 1.33 4.13 -13.21
N VAL A 72 2.23 4.97 -12.67
CA VAL A 72 3.67 4.67 -12.57
C VAL A 72 3.90 3.41 -11.73
N ASP A 73 3.29 3.33 -10.55
CA ASP A 73 3.39 2.14 -9.68
C ASP A 73 2.79 0.89 -10.33
N TRP A 74 1.72 1.03 -11.12
CA TRP A 74 1.13 -0.10 -11.85
C TRP A 74 1.99 -0.56 -13.03
N ALA A 75 2.62 0.38 -13.75
CA ALA A 75 3.56 0.10 -14.82
C ALA A 75 4.75 -0.72 -14.30
N LEU A 76 5.40 -0.26 -13.21
CA LEU A 76 6.52 -0.95 -12.59
C LEU A 76 6.20 -2.41 -12.22
N ARG A 77 4.97 -2.70 -11.81
CA ARG A 77 4.53 -4.08 -11.46
C ARG A 77 4.45 -5.03 -12.64
N GLN A 78 4.25 -4.48 -13.84
CA GLN A 78 4.14 -5.26 -15.07
C GLN A 78 5.51 -5.55 -15.67
N LEU A 79 6.52 -4.75 -15.31
CA LEU A 79 7.89 -4.91 -15.79
C LEU A 79 8.68 -5.92 -14.95
N ARG A 80 9.60 -6.61 -15.62
CA ARG A 80 10.60 -7.48 -14.99
C ARG A 80 11.94 -6.77 -14.97
N CYS A 81 12.63 -6.82 -13.84
CA CYS A 81 13.97 -6.29 -13.72
C CYS A 81 14.96 -7.17 -14.49
N GLU A 82 15.70 -6.60 -15.44
CA GLU A 82 16.71 -7.32 -16.23
C GLU A 82 17.82 -7.93 -15.35
N GLY A 83 18.12 -7.31 -14.19
CA GLY A 83 19.17 -7.78 -13.29
C GLY A 83 18.78 -8.97 -12.41
N CYS A 84 17.56 -8.99 -11.86
CA CYS A 84 17.15 -10.04 -10.91
C CYS A 84 15.95 -10.89 -11.36
N GLY A 85 15.33 -10.58 -12.51
CA GLY A 85 14.12 -11.24 -13.03
C GLY A 85 12.85 -11.01 -12.21
N GLY A 86 12.97 -10.37 -11.03
CA GLY A 86 11.84 -10.02 -10.18
C GLY A 86 10.99 -8.89 -10.77
N GLU A 87 9.87 -8.61 -10.12
CA GLU A 87 9.09 -7.41 -10.40
C GLU A 87 9.94 -6.14 -10.19
N LEU A 88 9.87 -5.20 -11.13
CA LEU A 88 10.67 -3.98 -11.05
C LEU A 88 10.30 -3.15 -9.80
N ALA A 89 11.31 -2.64 -9.11
CA ALA A 89 11.18 -1.98 -7.80
C ALA A 89 10.53 -2.82 -6.67
N ALA A 90 10.47 -4.15 -6.82
CA ALA A 90 10.09 -5.10 -5.76
C ALA A 90 10.88 -6.43 -5.78
N GLY A 91 11.93 -6.51 -6.62
CA GLY A 91 12.76 -7.70 -6.80
C GLY A 91 13.71 -8.00 -5.63
N ALA A 92 14.81 -8.70 -5.89
CA ALA A 92 15.74 -9.13 -4.84
C ALA A 92 16.33 -7.92 -4.07
N ALA A 93 16.47 -8.08 -2.74
CA ALA A 93 17.13 -7.08 -1.91
C ALA A 93 18.58 -6.88 -2.36
N GLY A 94 18.98 -5.62 -2.59
CA GLY A 94 20.31 -5.27 -3.10
C GLY A 94 20.45 -5.24 -4.62
N CYS A 95 19.40 -5.56 -5.38
CA CYS A 95 19.42 -5.39 -6.84
C CYS A 95 19.46 -3.89 -7.20
N VAL A 96 20.52 -3.45 -7.89
CA VAL A 96 20.73 -2.05 -8.29
C VAL A 96 19.61 -1.55 -9.21
N GLY A 97 19.19 -2.35 -10.19
CA GLY A 97 18.11 -1.97 -11.12
C GLY A 97 16.78 -1.76 -10.41
N CYS A 98 16.40 -2.65 -9.48
CA CYS A 98 15.21 -2.42 -8.68
C CYS A 98 15.36 -1.21 -7.74
N ALA A 99 16.52 -1.01 -7.14
CA ALA A 99 16.75 0.14 -6.24
C ALA A 99 16.66 1.48 -6.99
N ALA A 100 17.21 1.55 -8.21
CA ALA A 100 17.09 2.72 -9.09
C ALA A 100 15.62 3.00 -9.45
N ALA A 101 14.87 1.96 -9.86
CA ALA A 101 13.44 2.10 -10.14
C ALA A 101 12.62 2.49 -8.91
N ASP A 102 12.92 1.96 -7.72
CA ASP A 102 12.27 2.38 -6.47
C ASP A 102 12.62 3.83 -6.11
N SER A 103 13.83 4.31 -6.42
CA SER A 103 14.19 5.72 -6.24
C SER A 103 13.41 6.64 -7.19
N ALA A 104 13.43 6.33 -8.49
CA ALA A 104 12.72 7.10 -9.52
C ALA A 104 11.21 7.15 -9.29
N ARG A 105 10.61 6.06 -8.79
CA ARG A 105 9.21 5.98 -8.36
C ARG A 105 8.80 7.20 -7.52
N TRP A 106 9.63 7.62 -6.57
CA TRP A 106 9.27 8.68 -5.62
C TRP A 106 9.38 10.10 -6.18
N GLU A 107 9.91 10.29 -7.38
CA GLU A 107 9.99 11.60 -8.04
C GLU A 107 8.62 12.12 -8.49
N THR A 108 7.66 11.23 -8.74
CA THR A 108 6.25 11.59 -8.94
C THR A 108 5.53 11.53 -7.59
N PRO A 109 5.29 12.64 -6.87
CA PRO A 109 4.72 12.59 -5.53
C PRO A 109 3.25 12.16 -5.53
N ALA A 110 2.82 11.53 -4.43
CA ALA A 110 1.39 11.38 -4.19
C ALA A 110 0.77 12.74 -3.79
N PRO A 111 -0.43 13.07 -4.29
CA PRO A 111 -1.02 14.41 -4.17
C PRO A 111 -1.47 14.78 -2.76
N ASN A 112 -1.70 13.80 -1.88
CA ASN A 112 -2.13 14.04 -0.50
C ASN A 112 -1.58 12.97 0.47
N PRO A 113 -1.60 13.22 1.80
CA PRO A 113 -1.03 12.29 2.78
C PRO A 113 -1.66 10.89 2.77
N HIS A 114 -2.95 10.79 2.44
CA HIS A 114 -3.65 9.51 2.35
C HIS A 114 -3.14 8.67 1.17
N GLU A 115 -3.03 9.27 -0.02
CA GLU A 115 -2.47 8.59 -1.19
C GLU A 115 -0.99 8.24 -0.98
N HIS A 116 -0.23 9.10 -0.29
CA HIS A 116 1.14 8.80 0.10
C HIS A 116 1.21 7.57 1.03
N ALA A 117 0.31 7.45 2.01
CA ALA A 117 0.24 6.30 2.89
C ALA A 117 -0.11 5.01 2.13
N LEU A 118 -1.08 5.06 1.21
CA LEU A 118 -1.45 3.92 0.37
C LEU A 118 -0.28 3.47 -0.51
N ARG A 119 0.38 4.42 -1.16
CA ARG A 119 1.56 4.14 -1.99
C ARG A 119 2.68 3.50 -1.18
N THR A 120 2.99 4.07 -0.02
CA THR A 120 4.05 3.57 0.87
C THR A 120 3.74 2.17 1.37
N ALA A 121 2.51 1.93 1.82
CA ALA A 121 2.08 0.60 2.24
C ALA A 121 2.26 -0.42 1.11
N SER A 122 1.81 -0.07 -0.10
CA SER A 122 1.87 -0.98 -1.23
C SER A 122 3.32 -1.28 -1.63
N ALA A 123 4.18 -0.26 -1.75
CA ALA A 123 5.59 -0.44 -2.07
C ALA A 123 6.35 -1.28 -1.02
N VAL A 124 6.12 -1.01 0.27
CA VAL A 124 6.72 -1.79 1.37
C VAL A 124 6.29 -3.25 1.32
N LEU A 125 4.99 -3.52 1.14
CA LEU A 125 4.45 -4.85 1.25
C LEU A 125 4.71 -5.72 0.00
N ARG A 126 4.95 -5.12 -1.16
CA ARG A 126 5.43 -5.85 -2.36
C ARG A 126 6.93 -6.17 -2.29
N ALA A 127 7.72 -5.34 -1.61
CA ALA A 127 9.16 -5.55 -1.42
C ALA A 127 9.52 -5.84 0.06
N PRO A 128 8.91 -6.83 0.72
CA PRO A 128 9.04 -7.00 2.18
C PRO A 128 10.47 -7.34 2.60
N THR A 129 11.26 -8.00 1.73
CA THR A 129 12.66 -8.37 1.99
C THR A 129 13.60 -7.17 2.05
N TRP A 130 13.19 -6.00 1.56
CA TRP A 130 13.98 -4.77 1.60
C TRP A 130 13.79 -3.99 2.89
N ARG A 131 12.86 -4.43 3.73
CA ARG A 131 12.36 -3.68 4.88
C ARG A 131 12.53 -4.53 6.13
N ARG A 132 12.77 -3.88 7.27
CA ARG A 132 12.77 -4.58 8.57
C ARG A 132 11.37 -5.14 8.83
N GLU A 133 11.29 -6.31 9.46
CA GLU A 133 10.03 -6.98 9.74
C GLU A 133 9.01 -6.07 10.45
N ALA A 134 9.44 -5.29 11.44
CA ALA A 134 8.57 -4.34 12.14
C ALA A 134 7.91 -3.31 11.21
N VAL A 135 8.58 -2.89 10.13
CA VAL A 135 8.00 -1.97 9.13
C VAL A 135 6.91 -2.68 8.32
N VAL A 136 7.19 -3.90 7.86
CA VAL A 136 6.24 -4.73 7.12
C VAL A 136 5.00 -5.00 7.99
N SER A 137 5.20 -5.42 9.23
CA SER A 137 4.13 -5.68 10.19
C SER A 137 3.31 -4.43 10.50
N THR A 138 3.95 -3.26 10.67
CA THR A 138 3.24 -1.98 10.85
C THR A 138 2.31 -1.69 9.68
N TRP A 139 2.80 -1.80 8.44
CA TRP A 139 1.97 -1.53 7.26
C TRP A 139 0.88 -2.58 7.05
N ARG A 140 1.10 -3.85 7.39
CA ARG A 140 0.04 -4.88 7.38
C ARG A 140 -1.11 -4.53 8.34
N LEU A 141 -0.80 -3.97 9.50
CA LEU A 141 -1.81 -3.55 10.48
C LEU A 141 -2.58 -2.31 10.06
N VAL A 142 -1.90 -1.36 9.42
CA VAL A 142 -2.45 -0.03 9.11
C VAL A 142 -3.16 0.02 7.75
N LEU A 143 -2.73 -0.77 6.77
CA LEU A 143 -3.27 -0.74 5.41
C LEU A 143 -4.81 -0.91 5.33
N PRO A 144 -5.48 -1.78 6.10
CA PRO A 144 -6.94 -1.87 6.08
C PRO A 144 -7.66 -0.54 6.35
N PHE A 145 -7.07 0.33 7.17
CA PHE A 145 -7.62 1.63 7.53
C PHE A 145 -7.22 2.71 6.54
N VAL A 146 -6.03 2.59 5.94
CA VAL A 146 -5.69 3.41 4.77
C VAL A 146 -6.71 3.15 3.66
N LEU A 147 -7.16 1.92 3.43
CA LEU A 147 -8.16 1.63 2.40
C LEU A 147 -9.54 2.28 2.64
N THR A 148 -9.87 2.66 3.88
CA THR A 148 -11.14 3.37 4.17
C THR A 148 -11.07 4.86 3.88
N GLY A 149 -9.87 5.40 3.62
CA GLY A 149 -9.66 6.84 3.55
C GLY A 149 -9.45 7.50 4.91
N ALA A 150 -9.40 6.74 6.01
CA ALA A 150 -9.10 7.29 7.32
C ALA A 150 -7.70 7.96 7.30
N PRO A 151 -7.56 9.15 7.92
CA PRO A 151 -6.26 9.79 8.01
C PRO A 151 -5.35 8.95 8.89
N VAL A 152 -4.16 8.63 8.40
CA VAL A 152 -3.10 7.98 9.19
C VAL A 152 -1.96 8.98 9.30
N SER A 153 -1.75 9.49 10.50
CA SER A 153 -0.67 10.45 10.75
C SER A 153 0.69 9.74 10.90
N PRO A 154 1.81 10.45 10.72
CA PRO A 154 3.13 9.93 11.05
C PRO A 154 3.27 9.51 12.53
N ASP A 155 2.56 10.17 13.45
CA ASP A 155 2.53 9.81 14.87
C ASP A 155 1.81 8.49 15.12
N ASP A 156 0.72 8.23 14.40
CA ASP A 156 0.02 6.95 14.44
C ASP A 156 0.95 5.81 14.00
N LEU A 157 1.65 5.99 12.88
CA LEU A 157 2.62 5.02 12.37
C LEU A 157 3.76 4.78 13.36
N ARG A 158 4.30 5.84 13.99
CA ARG A 158 5.32 5.71 15.03
C ARG A 158 4.80 4.93 16.23
N THR A 159 3.60 5.24 16.69
CA THR A 159 2.95 4.58 17.83
C THR A 159 2.78 3.10 17.56
N VAL A 160 2.13 2.74 16.45
CA VAL A 160 1.94 1.33 16.02
C VAL A 160 3.28 0.60 15.96
N ARG A 161 4.29 1.22 15.34
CA ARG A 161 5.61 0.61 15.19
C ARG A 161 6.30 0.38 16.53
N THR A 162 6.15 1.27 17.50
CA THR A 162 6.66 1.08 18.86
C THR A 162 6.04 -0.14 19.53
N PHE A 163 4.72 -0.30 19.44
CA PHE A 163 4.04 -1.48 19.99
C PHE A 163 4.46 -2.78 19.26
N VAL A 164 4.60 -2.75 17.94
CA VAL A 164 5.08 -3.88 17.14
C VAL A 164 6.50 -4.27 17.56
N LEU A 165 7.41 -3.31 17.72
CA LEU A 165 8.79 -3.57 18.17
C LEU A 165 8.84 -4.15 19.59
N ALA A 166 7.93 -3.73 20.46
CA ALA A 166 7.82 -4.23 21.82
C ALA A 166 7.05 -5.56 21.94
N GLY A 167 6.46 -6.07 20.84
CA GLY A 167 5.58 -7.25 20.88
C GLY A 167 4.27 -7.04 21.65
N ARG A 168 3.88 -5.80 21.93
CA ARG A 168 2.75 -5.43 22.79
C ARG A 168 1.45 -5.28 21.97
N TYR A 169 1.06 -6.33 21.26
CA TYR A 169 -0.10 -6.31 20.36
C TYR A 169 -1.44 -6.15 21.09
N ASP A 170 -1.56 -6.69 22.30
CA ASP A 170 -2.77 -6.58 23.12
C ASP A 170 -3.03 -5.13 23.52
N GLU A 171 -1.97 -4.40 23.89
CA GLU A 171 -2.07 -2.99 24.25
C GLU A 171 -2.31 -2.10 23.04
N LEU A 172 -1.69 -2.42 21.89
CA LEU A 172 -2.03 -1.75 20.63
C LEU A 172 -3.51 -1.93 20.30
N ALA A 173 -4.05 -3.12 20.56
CA ALA A 173 -5.47 -3.40 20.50
C ALA A 173 -6.24 -3.03 21.77
N ALA A 174 -5.72 -2.16 22.63
CA ALA A 174 -6.54 -1.46 23.61
C ALA A 174 -6.67 0.03 23.26
N LEU A 175 -5.85 0.54 22.33
CA LEU A 175 -5.92 1.94 21.92
C LEU A 175 -7.24 2.25 21.19
N GLU A 176 -7.92 3.29 21.67
CA GLU A 176 -9.13 3.87 21.06
C GLU A 176 -8.81 5.10 20.19
N THR A 177 -7.59 5.62 20.28
CA THR A 177 -7.20 6.93 19.73
C THR A 177 -6.63 6.86 18.33
N LEU A 178 -6.15 5.70 17.90
CA LEU A 178 -5.72 5.50 16.52
C LEU A 178 -6.98 5.26 15.66
N PRO A 179 -7.02 5.68 14.38
CA PRO A 179 -8.08 5.29 13.44
C PRO A 179 -8.22 3.75 13.28
N LEU A 180 -7.35 2.98 13.94
CA LEU A 180 -7.36 1.53 14.08
C LEU A 180 -8.51 0.98 14.94
N VAL A 181 -9.54 1.77 15.25
CA VAL A 181 -10.71 1.34 16.05
C VAL A 181 -11.57 0.37 15.25
N VAL A 182 -11.21 -0.91 15.25
CA VAL A 182 -12.16 -1.97 14.92
C VAL A 182 -12.04 -3.10 15.94
N PRO A 183 -13.15 -3.55 16.56
CA PRO A 183 -13.19 -4.77 17.39
C PRO A 183 -12.93 -6.08 16.62
N LEU A 184 -12.64 -6.00 15.31
CA LEU A 184 -12.51 -7.15 14.39
C LEU A 184 -11.06 -7.61 14.16
N LEU A 185 -10.08 -7.06 14.86
CA LEU A 185 -8.73 -7.60 14.83
C LEU A 185 -8.76 -9.04 15.37
N PRO A 186 -8.11 -10.02 14.73
CA PRO A 186 -8.20 -11.43 15.11
C PRO A 186 -7.88 -11.69 16.59
N TRP A 187 -6.99 -10.91 17.21
CA TRP A 187 -6.62 -11.02 18.63
C TRP A 187 -7.55 -10.24 19.59
N ARG A 188 -8.49 -9.42 19.08
CA ARG A 188 -9.60 -8.85 19.88
C ARG A 188 -10.81 -9.78 19.96
N ARG A 189 -10.83 -10.89 19.21
CA ARG A 189 -11.85 -11.93 19.36
C ARG A 189 -11.52 -12.72 20.62
N THR A 190 -12.12 -12.35 21.75
CA THR A 190 -12.19 -13.24 22.91
C THR A 190 -12.89 -14.52 22.46
N HIS A 191 -12.20 -15.65 22.59
CA HIS A 191 -12.82 -16.98 22.55
C HIS A 191 -13.76 -17.17 23.74
#